data_AF-A0A9D4PU04-F1
#
_entry.id   AF-A0A9D4PU04-F1
#
_cell.length_a   1.000
_cell.length_b   1.000
_cell.length_c   1.000
_cell.angle_alpha   90.00
_cell.angle_beta   90.00
_cell.angle_gamma   90.00
#
_symmetry.space_group_name_H-M   'P 1'
#
loop_
_entity.id
_entity.type
_entity.pdbx_description
1 polymer ?
#
loop_
_entity_poly.entity_id
_entity_poly.type
_entity_poly.pdbx_seq_one_letter_code
_entity_poly.pdbx_strand_id
1 'polypeptide(L)'
;MLACHLRSLNNPLVLITVIAVSICRARTFAFCIRAKELPPDVNALFGGYYPSVGHGVRVCRILRSEGHRQERTYRDALFVQLQQSELRPGIKKRRWSAYCDRIDHTADNLSSQALNRLRAQRPVKSRHAGVVHICSDVLLPDYVRKTLAFGPKFGVRREESPPELLSMVRSVASRASTEDSDRCVTEGVDVLLREAFIASIAESIYRTSKAGREREQALAAGTKSPAFSDVCTRDRTTGVASKSPRKKRIKEKRASDRISKRRRRWETCVAS
;
A
#
# COMPACT_ATOMS: atom_id res chain seq x y z
N MET A 1 24.99 27.88 13.34
CA MET A 1 23.90 27.10 13.98
C MET A 1 24.05 25.58 13.85
N LEU A 2 24.52 25.01 12.72
CA LEU A 2 24.68 23.55 12.56
C LEU A 2 25.62 22.89 13.58
N ALA A 3 26.72 23.55 13.98
CA ALA A 3 27.68 23.01 14.95
C ALA A 3 27.08 22.79 16.36
N CYS A 4 26.12 23.63 16.80
CA CYS A 4 25.43 23.44 18.08
C CYS A 4 24.48 22.23 18.05
N HIS A 5 23.84 21.96 16.90
CA HIS A 5 23.01 20.78 16.75
C HIS A 5 23.81 19.48 16.80
N LEU A 6 25.03 19.46 16.26
CA LEU A 6 25.88 18.27 16.30
C LEU A 6 26.31 17.89 17.73
N ARG A 7 26.56 18.88 18.61
CA ARG A 7 26.88 18.59 20.04
C ARG A 7 25.72 17.93 20.78
N SER A 8 24.47 18.33 20.48
CA SER A 8 23.29 17.71 21.10
C SER A 8 23.09 16.25 20.70
N LEU A 9 23.66 15.81 19.57
CA LEU A 9 23.57 14.43 19.11
C LEU A 9 24.43 13.47 19.93
N ASN A 10 25.34 13.97 20.80
CA ASN A 10 26.14 13.13 21.70
C ASN A 10 25.31 12.46 22.81
N ASN A 11 24.08 12.92 23.03
CA ASN A 11 23.18 12.28 23.99
C ASN A 11 22.41 11.12 23.33
N PRO A 12 22.60 9.86 23.77
CA PRO A 12 21.94 8.71 23.15
C PRO A 12 20.41 8.77 23.25
N LEU A 13 19.86 9.44 24.27
CA LEU A 13 18.40 9.61 24.40
C LEU A 13 17.83 10.51 23.31
N VAL A 14 18.56 11.55 22.91
CA VAL A 14 18.16 12.44 21.81
C VAL A 14 18.13 11.65 20.50
N LEU A 15 19.17 10.85 20.22
CA LEU A 15 19.21 9.99 19.04
C LEU A 15 18.07 8.96 19.03
N ILE A 16 17.80 8.29 20.16
CA ILE A 16 16.67 7.35 20.28
C ILE A 16 15.34 8.04 19.91
N THR A 17 15.09 9.24 20.44
CA THR A 17 13.87 9.99 20.14
C THR A 17 13.81 10.41 18.66
N VAL A 18 14.91 10.92 18.09
CA VAL A 18 14.97 11.33 16.67
C VAL A 18 14.76 10.13 15.73
N ILE A 19 15.33 8.96 16.04
CA ILE A 19 15.07 7.72 15.29
C ILE A 19 13.59 7.36 15.37
N ALA A 20 13.01 7.37 16.58
CA ALA A 20 11.59 7.05 16.77
C ALA A 20 10.65 8.00 16.01
N VAL A 21 10.94 9.31 16.01
CA VAL A 21 10.20 10.31 15.22
C VAL A 21 10.33 10.04 13.72
N SER A 22 11.52 9.69 13.23
CA SER A 22 11.75 9.37 11.82
C SER A 22 10.94 8.15 11.37
N ILE A 23 10.89 7.09 12.19
CA ILE A 23 10.05 5.90 11.96
C ILE A 23 8.56 6.28 11.96
N CYS A 24 8.13 7.08 12.94
CA CYS A 24 6.74 7.54 13.04
C CYS A 24 6.30 8.34 11.80
N ARG A 25 7.14 9.27 11.32
CA ARG A 25 6.91 10.02 10.07
C ARG A 25 6.80 9.11 8.86
N ALA A 26 7.73 8.16 8.70
CA ALA A 26 7.69 7.21 7.60
C ALA A 26 6.39 6.36 7.60
N ARG A 27 5.95 5.89 8.77
CA ARG A 27 4.68 5.16 8.93
C ARG A 27 3.46 6.03 8.65
N THR A 28 3.50 7.30 9.08
CA THR A 28 2.46 8.29 8.80
C THR A 28 2.29 8.51 7.29
N PHE A 29 3.38 8.78 6.58
CA PHE A 29 3.33 8.90 5.11
C PHE A 29 2.86 7.61 4.44
N ALA A 30 3.27 6.44 4.94
CA ALA A 30 2.78 5.15 4.43
C ALA A 30 1.26 4.97 4.62
N PHE A 31 0.69 5.50 5.70
CA PHE A 31 -0.76 5.55 5.89
C PHE A 31 -1.42 6.51 4.89
N CYS A 32 -0.94 7.75 4.79
CA CYS A 32 -1.45 8.77 3.86
C CYS A 32 -1.44 8.30 2.40
N ILE A 33 -0.36 7.64 1.95
CA ILE A 33 -0.27 7.05 0.60
C ILE A 33 -1.39 6.04 0.34
N ARG A 34 -1.70 5.18 1.31
CA ARG A 34 -2.77 4.16 1.19
C ARG A 34 -4.15 4.79 1.22
N ALA A 35 -4.33 5.82 2.03
CA ALA A 35 -5.57 6.56 2.13
C ALA A 35 -5.81 7.51 0.93
N LYS A 36 -4.77 7.80 0.13
CA LYS A 36 -4.73 8.86 -0.88
C LYS A 36 -5.08 10.23 -0.29
N GLU A 37 -4.66 10.45 0.95
CA GLU A 37 -4.83 11.68 1.70
C GLU A 37 -3.48 12.38 1.83
N LEU A 38 -3.48 13.71 1.88
CA LEU A 38 -2.27 14.52 1.99
C LEU A 38 -2.15 15.08 3.40
N PRO A 39 -1.06 14.81 4.12
CA PRO A 39 -0.87 15.38 5.44
C PRO A 39 -0.69 16.91 5.33
N PRO A 40 -1.12 17.69 6.34
CA PRO A 40 -1.01 19.15 6.32
C PRO A 40 0.41 19.65 6.04
N ASP A 41 1.41 18.98 6.62
CA ASP A 41 2.83 19.29 6.40
C ASP A 41 3.22 19.23 4.92
N VAL A 42 2.66 18.30 4.16
CA VAL A 42 2.93 18.19 2.71
C VAL A 42 2.24 19.30 1.94
N ASN A 43 1.03 19.71 2.33
CA ASN A 43 0.38 20.87 1.72
C ASN A 43 1.15 22.17 2.01
N ALA A 44 1.71 22.31 3.22
CA ALA A 44 2.53 23.45 3.59
C ALA A 44 3.79 23.59 2.72
N LEU A 45 4.37 22.47 2.25
CA LEU A 45 5.52 22.49 1.32
C LEU A 45 5.21 23.16 -0.02
N PHE A 46 3.95 23.24 -0.42
CA PHE A 46 3.52 23.87 -1.67
C PHE A 46 3.11 25.33 -1.51
N GLY A 47 3.40 25.98 -0.37
CA GLY A 47 3.21 27.41 -0.21
C GLY A 47 1.75 27.88 -0.36
N GLY A 48 0.79 27.03 -0.02
CA GLY A 48 -0.65 27.33 -0.14
C GLY A 48 -1.32 26.82 -1.41
N TYR A 49 -0.56 26.30 -2.38
CA TYR A 49 -1.15 25.60 -3.52
C TYR A 49 -1.52 24.17 -3.16
N TYR A 50 -2.72 23.71 -3.52
CA TYR A 50 -3.12 22.32 -3.34
C TYR A 50 -2.56 21.45 -4.47
N PRO A 51 -1.59 20.56 -4.19
CA PRO A 51 -1.07 19.69 -5.23
C PRO A 51 -2.15 18.70 -5.67
N SER A 52 -2.06 18.22 -6.91
CA SER A 52 -2.90 17.09 -7.32
C SER A 52 -2.66 15.88 -6.42
N VAL A 53 -3.69 15.06 -6.18
CA VAL A 53 -3.59 13.86 -5.33
C VAL A 53 -2.44 12.95 -5.78
N GLY A 54 -2.25 12.79 -7.09
CA GLY A 54 -1.16 12.00 -7.66
C GLY A 54 0.22 12.57 -7.33
N HIS A 55 0.38 13.89 -7.45
CA HIS A 55 1.62 14.58 -7.13
C HIS A 55 1.94 14.50 -5.63
N GLY A 56 0.96 14.80 -4.78
CA GLY A 56 1.15 14.74 -3.33
C GLY A 56 1.44 13.30 -2.83
N VAL A 57 0.82 12.27 -3.42
CA VAL A 57 1.17 10.86 -3.12
C VAL A 57 2.62 10.55 -3.52
N ARG A 58 3.13 11.11 -4.63
CA ARG A 58 4.54 10.95 -5.03
C ARG A 58 5.47 11.60 -4.01
N VAL A 59 5.16 12.82 -3.56
CA VAL A 59 5.93 13.51 -2.51
C VAL A 59 5.92 12.71 -1.20
N CYS A 60 4.76 12.20 -0.77
CA CYS A 60 4.69 11.32 0.41
C CYS A 60 5.59 10.07 0.28
N ARG A 61 5.75 9.49 -0.92
CA ARG A 61 6.68 8.36 -1.15
C ARG A 61 8.13 8.76 -0.98
N ILE A 62 8.49 9.96 -1.46
CA ILE A 62 9.84 10.53 -1.29
C ILE A 62 10.11 10.75 0.20
N LEU A 63 9.22 11.46 0.89
CA LEU A 63 9.36 11.75 2.34
C LEU A 63 9.37 10.49 3.20
N ARG A 64 8.57 9.48 2.86
CA ARG A 64 8.63 8.16 3.50
C ARG A 64 10.00 7.52 3.34
N SER A 65 10.56 7.56 2.14
CA SER A 65 11.87 6.98 1.85
C SER A 65 12.98 7.73 2.59
N GLU A 66 12.85 9.05 2.69
CA GLU A 66 13.75 9.91 3.45
C GLU A 66 13.70 9.61 4.96
N GLY A 67 12.51 9.44 5.54
CA GLY A 67 12.37 9.03 6.95
C GLY A 67 13.08 7.69 7.26
N HIS A 68 13.06 6.74 6.32
CA HIS A 68 13.82 5.49 6.47
C HIS A 68 15.34 5.66 6.26
N ARG A 69 15.78 6.64 5.47
CA ARG A 69 17.21 6.97 5.35
C ARG A 69 17.72 7.59 6.65
N GLN A 70 17.00 8.59 7.16
CA GLN A 70 17.26 9.22 8.45
C GLN A 70 17.33 8.20 9.59
N GLU A 71 16.35 7.29 9.68
CA GLU A 71 16.37 6.18 10.65
C GLU A 71 17.70 5.41 10.65
N ARG A 72 18.19 5.02 9.46
CA ARG A 72 19.45 4.28 9.33
C ARG A 72 20.64 5.12 9.76
N THR A 73 20.76 6.35 9.22
CA THR A 73 21.86 7.27 9.56
C THR A 73 21.96 7.50 11.06
N TYR A 74 20.84 7.72 11.74
CA TYR A 74 20.84 7.95 13.19
C TYR A 74 21.08 6.67 13.99
N ARG A 75 20.62 5.50 13.53
CA ARG A 75 20.98 4.21 14.14
C ARG A 75 22.48 3.93 14.03
N ASP A 76 23.09 4.23 12.90
CA ASP A 76 24.53 4.08 12.68
C ASP A 76 25.31 5.03 13.60
N ALA A 77 24.88 6.30 13.72
CA ALA A 77 25.49 7.25 14.64
C ALA A 77 25.40 6.80 16.11
N LEU A 78 24.23 6.31 16.54
CA LEU A 78 24.03 5.76 17.89
C LEU A 78 24.91 4.52 18.13
N PHE A 79 25.09 3.68 17.12
CA PHE A 79 25.96 2.52 17.20
C PHE A 79 27.44 2.92 17.33
N VAL A 80 27.92 3.88 16.53
CA VAL A 80 29.29 4.41 16.62
C VAL A 80 29.57 5.00 18.00
N GLN A 81 28.65 5.79 18.56
CA GLN A 81 28.78 6.32 19.92
C GLN A 81 28.90 5.22 20.97
N LEU A 82 28.12 4.15 20.82
CA LEU A 82 28.23 3.00 21.72
C LEU A 82 29.57 2.27 21.56
N GLN A 83 30.12 2.18 20.35
CA GLN A 83 31.44 1.58 20.12
C GLN A 83 32.58 2.41 20.72
N GLN A 84 32.47 3.73 20.68
CA GLN A 84 33.44 4.65 21.29
C GLN A 84 33.43 4.64 22.82
N SER A 85 32.37 4.11 23.46
CA SER A 85 32.34 3.95 24.91
C SER A 85 33.35 2.91 25.41
N GLU A 86 33.96 3.15 26.59
CA GLU A 86 34.92 2.24 27.25
C GLU A 86 34.26 0.99 27.88
N LEU A 87 33.02 0.69 27.52
CA LEU A 87 32.28 -0.44 28.08
C LEU A 87 32.81 -1.77 27.56
N ARG A 88 32.77 -2.79 28.42
CA ARG A 88 33.06 -4.18 28.01
C ARG A 88 32.11 -4.63 26.88
N PRO A 89 32.56 -5.46 25.91
CA PRO A 89 31.74 -5.88 24.76
C PRO A 89 30.37 -6.47 25.12
N GLY A 90 30.30 -7.27 26.20
CA GLY A 90 29.03 -7.83 26.69
C GLY A 90 28.02 -6.78 27.15
N ILE A 91 28.52 -5.69 27.75
CA ILE A 91 27.69 -4.55 28.20
C ILE A 91 27.24 -3.75 26.97
N LYS A 92 28.12 -3.52 25.99
CA LYS A 92 27.77 -2.86 24.71
C LYS A 92 26.61 -3.58 24.03
N LYS A 93 26.69 -4.90 23.89
CA LYS A 93 25.61 -5.72 23.28
C LYS A 93 24.28 -5.57 24.03
N ARG A 94 24.27 -5.67 25.37
CA ARG A 94 23.04 -5.51 26.17
C ARG A 94 22.47 -4.09 26.03
N ARG A 95 23.32 -3.07 26.06
CA ARG A 95 22.92 -1.67 25.93
C ARG A 95 22.35 -1.36 24.54
N TRP A 96 22.94 -1.92 23.47
CA TRP A 96 22.40 -1.82 22.12
C TRP A 96 20.99 -2.43 22.01
N SER A 97 20.78 -3.61 22.60
CA SER A 97 19.45 -4.25 22.66
C SER A 97 18.44 -3.33 23.35
N ALA A 98 18.79 -2.81 24.53
CA ALA A 98 17.93 -1.89 25.27
C ALA A 98 17.60 -0.61 24.49
N TYR A 99 18.56 -0.07 23.73
CA TYR A 99 18.31 1.07 22.83
C TYR A 99 17.33 0.71 21.72
N CYS A 100 17.50 -0.44 21.07
CA CYS A 100 16.57 -0.89 20.03
C CYS A 100 15.16 -1.08 20.57
N ASP A 101 15.02 -1.73 21.73
CA ASP A 101 13.72 -1.94 22.38
C ASP A 101 13.05 -0.60 22.71
N ARG A 102 13.83 0.36 23.22
CA ARG A 102 13.33 1.71 23.53
C ARG A 102 12.94 2.50 22.28
N ILE A 103 13.72 2.40 21.19
CA ILE A 103 13.39 3.01 19.89
C ILE A 103 12.06 2.46 19.39
N ASP A 104 11.92 1.13 19.36
CA ASP A 104 10.74 0.47 18.81
C ASP A 104 9.49 0.79 19.64
N HIS A 105 9.59 0.72 20.98
CA HIS A 105 8.51 1.10 21.88
C HIS A 105 8.08 2.57 21.72
N THR A 106 9.06 3.50 21.68
CA THR A 106 8.78 4.93 21.49
C THR A 106 8.16 5.20 20.13
N ALA A 107 8.67 4.57 19.07
CA ALA A 107 8.14 4.71 17.71
C ALA A 107 6.71 4.18 17.60
N ASP A 108 6.39 3.05 18.24
CA ASP A 108 5.05 2.46 18.26
C ASP A 108 4.06 3.35 19.02
N ASN A 109 4.46 3.91 20.17
CA ASN A 109 3.64 4.85 20.93
C ASN A 109 3.33 6.12 20.10
N LEU A 110 4.36 6.75 19.53
CA LEU A 110 4.20 7.94 18.68
C LEU A 110 3.34 7.64 17.45
N SER A 111 3.58 6.51 16.79
CA SER A 111 2.82 6.09 15.60
C SER A 111 1.35 5.86 15.95
N SER A 112 1.05 5.23 17.09
CA SER A 112 -0.33 4.98 17.52
C SER A 112 -1.09 6.28 17.77
N GLN A 113 -0.46 7.24 18.46
CA GLN A 113 -1.03 8.57 18.67
C GLN A 113 -1.28 9.31 17.36
N ALA A 114 -0.28 9.38 16.48
CA ALA A 114 -0.39 10.06 15.19
C ALA A 114 -1.45 9.44 14.30
N LEU A 115 -1.49 8.10 14.18
CA LEU A 115 -2.46 7.39 13.36
C LEU A 115 -3.89 7.52 13.91
N ASN A 116 -4.08 7.55 15.22
CA ASN A 116 -5.40 7.76 15.80
C ASN A 116 -5.92 9.16 15.49
N ARG A 117 -5.08 10.19 15.57
CA ARG A 117 -5.44 11.56 15.15
C ARG A 117 -5.81 11.61 13.67
N LEU A 118 -5.02 11.01 12.80
CA LEU A 118 -5.30 10.96 11.35
C LEU A 118 -6.58 10.22 11.02
N ARG A 119 -6.87 9.11 11.73
CA ARG A 119 -8.13 8.38 11.56
C ARG A 119 -9.34 9.19 12.02
N ALA A 120 -9.20 9.95 13.11
CA ALA A 120 -10.26 10.81 13.63
C ALA A 120 -10.55 12.01 12.71
N GLN A 121 -9.53 12.55 12.06
CA GLN A 121 -9.67 13.65 11.09
C GLN A 121 -10.21 13.20 9.73
N ARG A 122 -10.31 11.89 9.49
CA ARG A 122 -10.78 11.39 8.22
C ARG A 122 -12.25 11.77 8.06
N PRO A 123 -12.62 12.53 7.02
CA PRO A 123 -14.03 12.79 6.77
C PRO A 123 -14.72 11.43 6.62
N VAL A 124 -15.80 11.24 7.36
CA VAL A 124 -16.67 10.08 7.15
C VAL A 124 -16.99 10.09 5.68
N LYS A 125 -16.62 9.01 4.96
CA LYS A 125 -16.90 8.90 3.53
C LYS A 125 -18.41 8.89 3.40
N SER A 126 -19.00 10.08 3.27
CA SER A 126 -20.40 10.21 2.97
C SER A 126 -20.54 9.53 1.62
N ARG A 127 -21.42 8.52 1.55
CA ARG A 127 -21.72 7.84 0.29
C ARG A 127 -22.52 8.76 -0.64
N HIS A 128 -22.62 10.05 -0.33
CA HIS A 128 -23.30 11.01 -1.17
C HIS A 128 -22.50 11.16 -2.46
N ALA A 129 -23.12 10.67 -3.54
CA ALA A 129 -22.71 10.95 -4.90
C ALA A 129 -22.46 12.46 -5.03
N GLY A 130 -21.35 12.85 -5.64
CA GLY A 130 -21.00 14.26 -5.75
C GLY A 130 -22.15 15.03 -6.38
N VAL A 131 -22.55 16.14 -5.76
CA VAL A 131 -23.57 17.01 -6.34
C VAL A 131 -23.00 17.57 -7.65
N VAL A 132 -23.61 17.20 -8.77
CA VAL A 132 -23.23 17.73 -10.08
C VAL A 132 -23.81 19.13 -10.20
N HIS A 133 -22.94 20.13 -10.12
CA HIS A 133 -23.33 21.50 -10.40
C HIS A 133 -23.34 21.72 -11.92
N ILE A 134 -24.50 22.04 -12.47
CA ILE A 134 -24.67 22.38 -13.88
C ILE A 134 -24.59 23.91 -13.98
N CYS A 135 -23.56 24.44 -14.64
CA CYS A 135 -23.34 25.89 -14.72
C CYS A 135 -24.23 26.63 -15.74
N SER A 136 -25.23 25.96 -16.34
CA SER A 136 -26.07 26.50 -17.43
C SER A 136 -27.46 25.83 -17.43
N ASP A 137 -28.41 26.39 -18.17
CA ASP A 137 -29.78 25.86 -18.34
C ASP A 137 -29.84 24.59 -19.24
N VAL A 138 -28.78 23.80 -19.26
CA VAL A 138 -28.71 22.56 -20.01
C VAL A 138 -29.33 21.43 -19.20
N LEU A 139 -30.45 20.90 -19.67
CA LEU A 139 -31.09 19.72 -19.09
C LEU A 139 -30.26 18.47 -19.38
N LEU A 140 -29.47 18.05 -18.39
CA LEU A 140 -28.72 16.79 -18.43
C LEU A 140 -29.66 15.63 -18.09
N PRO A 141 -29.74 14.59 -18.95
CA PRO A 141 -30.44 13.35 -18.64
C PRO A 141 -29.95 12.72 -17.33
N ASP A 142 -30.84 12.06 -16.59
CA ASP A 142 -30.54 11.51 -15.26
C ASP A 142 -29.39 10.49 -15.27
N TYR A 143 -29.26 9.70 -16.33
CA TYR A 143 -28.17 8.73 -16.45
C TYR A 143 -26.80 9.43 -16.56
N VAL A 144 -26.73 10.56 -17.29
CA VAL A 144 -25.52 11.37 -17.40
C VAL A 144 -25.24 12.06 -16.08
N ARG A 145 -26.27 12.62 -15.42
CA ARG A 145 -26.13 13.25 -14.10
C ARG A 145 -25.62 12.26 -13.05
N LYS A 146 -26.18 11.04 -13.00
CA LYS A 146 -25.71 9.97 -12.13
C LYS A 146 -24.26 9.57 -12.43
N THR A 147 -23.89 9.54 -13.71
CA THR A 147 -22.52 9.21 -14.12
C THR A 147 -21.53 10.30 -13.73
N LEU A 148 -21.87 11.56 -14.00
CA LEU A 148 -21.07 12.73 -13.62
C LEU A 148 -20.96 12.90 -12.10
N ALA A 149 -21.93 12.41 -11.32
CA ALA A 149 -21.88 12.45 -9.86
C ALA A 149 -20.77 11.58 -9.27
N PHE A 150 -20.26 10.61 -10.02
CA PHE A 150 -19.06 9.86 -9.63
C PHE A 150 -17.76 10.65 -9.88
N GLY A 151 -17.84 11.76 -10.62
CA GLY A 151 -16.74 12.68 -10.92
C GLY A 151 -16.10 12.42 -12.29
N PRO A 152 -15.17 13.30 -12.73
CA PRO A 152 -14.60 13.30 -14.09
C PRO A 152 -13.79 12.05 -14.44
N LYS A 153 -13.50 11.19 -13.44
CA LYS A 153 -12.79 9.92 -13.64
C LYS A 153 -13.71 8.79 -14.12
N PHE A 154 -15.02 8.98 -14.03
CA PHE A 154 -16.04 8.06 -14.52
C PHE A 154 -16.68 8.72 -15.74
N GLY A 155 -15.91 8.88 -16.80
CA GLY A 155 -16.51 9.07 -18.12
C GLY A 155 -17.50 7.92 -18.37
N VAL A 156 -18.60 8.21 -19.06
CA VAL A 156 -19.52 7.16 -19.52
C VAL A 156 -18.67 6.11 -20.22
N ARG A 157 -18.56 4.92 -19.61
CA ARG A 157 -17.84 3.82 -20.23
C ARG A 157 -18.57 3.52 -21.53
N ARG A 158 -17.89 3.70 -22.66
CA ARG A 158 -18.47 3.32 -23.95
C ARG A 158 -18.71 1.82 -23.93
N GLU A 159 -19.95 1.41 -24.15
CA GLU A 159 -20.36 0.01 -24.28
C GLU A 159 -20.02 -0.50 -25.69
N GLU A 160 -18.82 -0.17 -26.17
CA GLU A 160 -18.32 -0.64 -27.46
C GLU A 160 -17.82 -2.08 -27.29
N SER A 161 -18.22 -2.93 -28.22
CA SER A 161 -17.76 -4.30 -28.29
C SER A 161 -16.24 -4.35 -28.62
N PRO A 162 -15.52 -5.42 -28.24
CA PRO A 162 -14.10 -5.57 -28.59
C PRO A 162 -13.74 -5.31 -30.07
N PRO A 163 -14.53 -5.75 -31.08
CA PRO A 163 -14.24 -5.42 -32.47
C PRO A 163 -14.42 -3.93 -32.79
N GLU A 164 -15.38 -3.24 -32.16
CA GLU A 164 -15.56 -1.79 -32.34
C GLU A 164 -14.39 -1.00 -31.74
N LEU A 165 -13.91 -1.41 -30.55
CA LEU A 165 -12.74 -0.82 -29.92
C LEU A 165 -11.48 -1.01 -30.78
N LEU A 166 -11.29 -2.21 -31.37
CA LEU A 166 -10.21 -2.46 -32.33
C LEU A 166 -10.35 -1.62 -33.61
N SER A 167 -11.58 -1.43 -34.10
CA SER A 167 -11.86 -0.56 -35.23
C SER A 167 -11.46 0.89 -34.94
N MET A 168 -11.77 1.40 -33.74
CA MET A 168 -11.32 2.72 -33.32
C MET A 168 -9.80 2.84 -33.25
N VAL A 169 -9.11 1.84 -32.67
CA VAL A 169 -7.63 1.84 -32.61
C VAL A 169 -7.04 1.92 -34.02
N ARG A 170 -7.58 1.16 -34.98
CA ARG A 170 -7.15 1.21 -36.38
C ARG A 170 -7.46 2.56 -37.05
N SER A 171 -8.61 3.15 -36.74
CA SER A 171 -8.99 4.47 -37.26
C SER A 171 -8.11 5.61 -36.71
N VAL A 172 -7.65 5.49 -35.47
CA VAL A 172 -6.68 6.44 -34.89
C VAL A 172 -5.30 6.25 -35.51
N ALA A 173 -4.85 4.99 -35.64
CA ALA A 173 -3.56 4.68 -36.24
C ALA A 173 -3.46 5.15 -37.70
N SER A 174 -4.53 5.04 -38.49
CA SER A 174 -4.54 5.51 -39.88
C SER A 174 -4.45 7.04 -40.03
N ARG A 175 -4.65 7.80 -38.95
CA ARG A 175 -4.48 9.25 -38.90
C ARG A 175 -3.12 9.67 -38.32
N ALA A 176 -2.36 8.74 -37.76
CA ALA A 176 -1.02 8.99 -37.24
C ALA A 176 0.00 9.04 -38.38
N SER A 177 1.21 9.51 -38.07
CA SER A 177 2.35 9.40 -39.00
C SER A 177 2.63 7.93 -39.31
N THR A 178 3.27 7.64 -40.45
CA THR A 178 3.66 6.26 -40.82
C THR A 178 4.57 5.62 -39.78
N GLU A 179 5.38 6.42 -39.08
CA GLU A 179 6.27 5.94 -38.01
C GLU A 179 5.51 5.62 -36.72
N ASP A 180 4.42 6.35 -36.43
CA ASP A 180 3.64 6.18 -35.19
C ASP A 180 2.45 5.22 -35.34
N SER A 181 1.98 4.94 -36.56
CA SER A 181 0.82 4.08 -36.82
C SER A 181 0.94 2.71 -36.15
N ASP A 182 2.06 2.02 -36.36
CA ASP A 182 2.31 0.69 -35.79
C ASP A 182 2.36 0.73 -34.26
N ARG A 183 2.92 1.81 -33.71
CA ARG A 183 2.98 2.04 -32.27
C ARG A 183 1.59 2.29 -31.70
N CYS A 184 0.75 3.09 -32.36
CA CYS A 184 -0.64 3.33 -31.97
C CYS A 184 -1.46 2.03 -31.96
N VAL A 185 -1.29 1.16 -32.97
CA VAL A 185 -1.96 -0.14 -32.99
C VAL A 185 -1.48 -1.02 -31.83
N THR A 186 -0.16 -1.11 -31.63
CA THR A 186 0.42 -1.99 -30.60
C THR A 186 0.02 -1.56 -29.19
N GLU A 187 0.13 -0.26 -28.88
CA GLU A 187 -0.28 0.29 -27.58
C GLU A 187 -1.80 0.17 -27.39
N GLY A 188 -2.59 0.45 -28.42
CA GLY A 188 -4.05 0.32 -28.39
C GLY A 188 -4.50 -1.12 -28.11
N VAL A 189 -3.89 -2.12 -28.76
CA VAL A 189 -4.18 -3.54 -28.52
C VAL A 189 -3.74 -3.98 -27.13
N ASP A 190 -2.57 -3.54 -26.64
CA ASP A 190 -2.10 -3.87 -25.28
C ASP A 190 -3.06 -3.34 -24.19
N VAL A 191 -3.61 -2.14 -24.38
CA VAL A 191 -4.64 -1.59 -23.47
C VAL A 191 -5.90 -2.48 -23.48
N LEU A 192 -6.38 -2.90 -24.65
CA LEU A 192 -7.56 -3.77 -24.76
C LEU A 192 -7.34 -5.15 -24.11
N LEU A 193 -6.14 -5.72 -24.28
CA LEU A 193 -5.78 -7.00 -23.64
C LEU A 193 -5.73 -6.88 -22.11
N ARG A 194 -5.19 -5.77 -21.58
CA ARG A 194 -5.17 -5.51 -20.14
C ARG A 194 -6.59 -5.34 -19.58
N GLU A 195 -7.48 -4.67 -20.30
CA GLU A 195 -8.87 -4.54 -19.88
C GLU A 195 -9.61 -5.88 -19.89
N ALA A 196 -9.44 -6.69 -20.93
CA ALA A 196 -10.02 -8.04 -21.00
C ALA A 196 -9.51 -8.94 -19.85
N PHE A 197 -8.22 -8.84 -19.53
CA PHE A 197 -7.61 -9.56 -18.41
C PHE A 197 -8.19 -9.12 -17.06
N ILE A 198 -8.33 -7.81 -16.83
CA ILE A 198 -8.94 -7.27 -15.60
C ILE A 198 -10.41 -7.69 -15.49
N ALA A 199 -11.16 -7.67 -16.60
CA ALA A 199 -12.55 -8.13 -16.64
C ALA A 199 -12.67 -9.63 -16.27
N SER A 200 -11.78 -10.47 -16.82
CA SER A 200 -11.71 -11.90 -16.47
C SER A 200 -11.43 -12.13 -14.98
N ILE A 201 -10.50 -11.38 -14.39
CA ILE A 201 -10.23 -11.45 -12.95
C ILE A 201 -11.45 -11.01 -12.13
N ALA A 202 -12.08 -9.91 -12.51
CA ALA A 202 -13.27 -9.39 -11.82
C ALA A 202 -14.43 -10.40 -11.85
N GLU A 203 -14.64 -11.07 -12.98
CA GLU A 203 -15.66 -12.10 -13.13
C GLU A 203 -15.36 -13.34 -12.27
N SER A 204 -14.10 -13.78 -12.22
CA SER A 204 -13.65 -14.87 -11.35
C SER A 204 -13.87 -14.56 -9.86
N ILE A 205 -13.54 -13.33 -9.44
CA ILE A 205 -13.79 -12.86 -8.06
C ILE A 205 -15.30 -12.78 -7.77
N TYR A 206 -16.10 -12.30 -8.72
CA TYR A 206 -17.54 -12.22 -8.55
C TYR A 206 -18.18 -13.61 -8.41
N ARG A 207 -17.82 -14.57 -9.29
CA ARG A 207 -18.30 -15.96 -9.23
C ARG A 207 -17.95 -16.63 -7.90
N THR A 208 -16.71 -16.46 -7.43
CA THR A 208 -16.28 -17.03 -6.14
C THR A 208 -16.97 -16.37 -4.94
N SER A 209 -17.21 -15.05 -4.99
CA SER A 209 -17.99 -14.34 -3.95
C SER A 209 -19.45 -14.75 -3.93
N LYS A 210 -20.08 -14.92 -5.10
CA LYS A 210 -21.47 -15.35 -5.24
C LYS A 210 -21.67 -16.77 -4.70
N ALA A 211 -20.81 -17.71 -5.11
CA ALA A 211 -20.82 -19.08 -4.59
C ALA A 211 -20.61 -19.14 -3.06
N GLY A 212 -19.81 -18.23 -2.50
CA GLY A 212 -19.64 -18.09 -1.05
C GLY A 212 -20.93 -17.66 -0.34
N ARG A 213 -21.62 -16.65 -0.87
CA ARG A 213 -22.88 -16.15 -0.31
C ARG A 213 -24.02 -17.16 -0.41
N GLU A 214 -24.12 -17.87 -1.54
CA GLU A 214 -25.11 -18.93 -1.72
C GLU A 214 -24.89 -20.09 -0.73
N ARG A 215 -23.62 -20.45 -0.45
CA ARG A 215 -23.30 -21.43 0.60
C ARG A 215 -23.70 -20.96 1.99
N GLU A 216 -23.41 -19.70 2.32
CA GLU A 216 -23.76 -19.12 3.62
C GLU A 216 -25.28 -19.03 3.83
N GLN A 217 -26.02 -18.66 2.78
CA GLN A 217 -27.49 -18.66 2.79
C GLN A 217 -28.08 -20.07 2.89
N ALA A 218 -27.52 -21.07 2.20
CA ALA A 218 -27.93 -22.47 2.32
C ALA A 218 -27.66 -23.04 3.72
N LEU A 219 -26.56 -22.65 4.36
CA LEU A 219 -26.27 -22.98 5.76
C LEU A 219 -27.28 -22.32 6.72
N ALA A 220 -27.62 -21.05 6.49
CA ALA A 220 -28.58 -20.32 7.31
C ALA A 220 -30.02 -20.85 7.16
N ALA A 221 -30.39 -21.33 5.97
CA ALA A 221 -31.72 -21.88 5.68
C ALA A 221 -31.97 -23.27 6.29
N GLY A 222 -30.99 -23.87 6.97
CA GLY A 222 -31.14 -25.20 7.57
C GLY A 222 -31.35 -26.33 6.54
N THR A 223 -31.22 -26.02 5.25
CA THR A 223 -31.22 -27.03 4.20
C THR A 223 -30.00 -27.93 4.44
N LYS A 224 -30.26 -29.17 4.86
CA LYS A 224 -29.23 -30.22 4.89
C LYS A 224 -28.59 -30.22 3.51
N SER A 225 -27.31 -29.85 3.45
CA SER A 225 -26.53 -29.84 2.23
C SER A 225 -26.85 -31.12 1.46
N PRO A 226 -27.21 -31.07 0.16
CA PRO A 226 -27.36 -32.30 -0.61
C PRO A 226 -26.09 -33.09 -0.39
N ALA A 227 -26.26 -34.33 0.10
CA ALA A 227 -25.15 -35.23 0.30
C ALA A 227 -24.38 -35.24 -1.02
N PHE A 228 -23.12 -34.84 -0.95
CA PHE A 228 -22.21 -34.81 -2.09
C PHE A 228 -21.88 -36.28 -2.40
N SER A 229 -22.84 -37.02 -2.94
CA SER A 229 -22.68 -38.38 -3.42
C SER A 229 -22.29 -38.33 -4.88
N ASP A 230 -21.08 -38.82 -5.14
CA ASP A 230 -20.67 -39.49 -6.38
C ASP A 230 -20.81 -38.74 -7.70
N VAL A 231 -19.89 -37.81 -7.94
CA VAL A 231 -19.24 -37.70 -9.26
C VAL A 231 -17.75 -37.47 -9.04
N CYS A 232 -17.01 -38.57 -8.84
CA CYS A 232 -15.59 -38.69 -9.17
C CYS A 232 -15.14 -40.15 -9.02
N THR A 233 -15.49 -41.00 -9.98
CA THR A 233 -14.73 -42.22 -10.25
C THR A 233 -13.61 -41.87 -11.25
N ARG A 234 -12.38 -42.08 -10.77
CA ARG A 234 -11.11 -42.19 -11.51
C ARG A 234 -10.61 -40.92 -12.23
N ASP A 235 -9.61 -40.26 -11.64
CA ASP A 235 -8.24 -40.60 -12.03
C ASP A 235 -7.18 -40.18 -11.01
N ARG A 236 -6.08 -40.94 -11.03
CA ARG A 236 -4.96 -40.94 -10.09
C ARG A 236 -4.10 -39.67 -10.16
N THR A 237 -3.42 -39.43 -9.03
CA THR A 237 -2.28 -38.52 -8.80
C THR A 237 -2.59 -37.02 -8.64
N THR A 238 -2.75 -36.59 -7.39
CA THR A 238 -1.78 -35.75 -6.66
C THR A 238 -2.41 -35.30 -5.34
N GLY A 239 -1.77 -35.65 -4.22
CA GLY A 239 -2.27 -35.33 -2.89
C GLY A 239 -2.19 -33.84 -2.58
N VAL A 240 -3.30 -33.25 -2.12
CA VAL A 240 -3.27 -31.96 -1.43
C VAL A 240 -4.09 -32.03 -0.16
N ALA A 241 -3.35 -31.87 0.93
CA ALA A 241 -3.76 -31.93 2.30
C ALA A 241 -4.81 -30.87 2.70
N SER A 242 -5.67 -31.30 3.61
CA SER A 242 -6.44 -30.49 4.55
C SER A 242 -5.64 -29.27 5.03
N LYS A 243 -6.30 -28.11 5.14
CA LYS A 243 -5.71 -26.89 5.69
C LYS A 243 -5.49 -27.07 7.20
N SER A 244 -4.38 -27.74 7.49
CA SER A 244 -3.75 -27.96 8.77
C SER A 244 -3.37 -26.63 9.46
N PRO A 245 -3.27 -26.61 10.81
CA PRO A 245 -2.65 -25.56 11.63
C PRO A 245 -1.26 -25.06 11.14
N ARG A 246 -0.66 -25.75 10.18
CA ARG A 246 0.57 -25.37 9.46
C ARG A 246 0.63 -23.94 8.95
N LYS A 247 -0.47 -23.31 8.50
CA LYS A 247 -0.40 -21.94 7.94
C LYS A 247 -0.06 -20.87 9.00
N LYS A 248 -0.48 -21.07 10.25
CA LYS A 248 -0.10 -20.20 11.37
C LYS A 248 1.37 -20.41 11.74
N ARG A 249 1.79 -21.69 11.80
CA ARG A 249 3.18 -22.10 12.09
C ARG A 249 4.19 -21.64 11.01
N ILE A 250 3.79 -21.58 9.73
CA ILE A 250 4.65 -21.08 8.64
C ILE A 250 4.84 -19.55 8.73
N LYS A 251 3.82 -18.80 9.14
CA LYS A 251 3.96 -17.35 9.37
C LYS A 251 4.89 -17.05 10.54
N GLU A 252 4.76 -17.77 11.66
CA GLU A 252 5.67 -17.65 12.81
C GLU A 252 7.10 -18.09 12.47
N LYS A 253 7.28 -19.21 11.75
CA LYS A 253 8.60 -19.68 11.33
C LYS A 253 9.29 -18.70 10.38
N ARG A 254 8.53 -18.07 9.45
CA ARG A 254 9.07 -17.02 8.57
C ARG A 254 9.42 -15.72 9.31
N ALA A 255 8.70 -15.38 10.38
CA ALA A 255 9.04 -14.24 11.24
C ALA A 255 10.32 -14.53 12.04
N SER A 256 10.44 -15.72 12.62
CA SER A 256 11.62 -16.18 13.35
C SER A 256 12.85 -16.29 12.44
N ASP A 257 12.71 -16.81 11.22
CA ASP A 257 13.79 -16.88 10.22
C ASP A 257 14.28 -15.49 9.77
N ARG A 258 13.39 -14.50 9.69
CA ARG A 258 13.79 -13.11 9.39
C ARG A 258 14.60 -12.49 10.52
N ILE A 259 14.24 -12.77 11.77
CA ILE A 259 14.99 -12.32 12.95
C ILE A 259 16.36 -13.04 13.00
N SER A 260 16.38 -14.35 12.77
CA SER A 260 17.60 -15.17 12.70
C SER A 260 18.57 -14.70 11.60
N LYS A 261 18.07 -14.44 10.37
CA LYS A 261 18.90 -13.92 9.28
C LYS A 261 19.43 -12.52 9.56
N ARG A 262 18.63 -11.64 10.20
CA ARG A 262 19.13 -10.32 10.64
C ARG A 262 20.23 -10.46 11.70
N ARG A 263 20.09 -11.41 12.62
CA ARG A 263 21.08 -11.69 13.66
C ARG A 263 22.39 -12.27 13.10
N ARG A 264 22.34 -13.21 12.15
CA ARG A 264 23.55 -13.75 11.50
C ARG A 264 24.28 -12.67 10.69
N ARG A 265 23.54 -11.83 9.96
CA ARG A 265 24.13 -10.70 9.22
C ARG A 265 24.79 -9.68 10.15
N TRP A 266 24.25 -9.53 11.36
CA TRP A 266 24.84 -8.69 12.42
C TRP A 266 26.10 -9.32 13.01
N GLU A 267 26.11 -10.62 13.28
CA GLU A 267 27.29 -11.35 13.79
C GLU A 267 28.45 -11.34 12.77
N THR A 268 28.17 -11.45 11.47
CA THR A 268 29.20 -11.32 10.43
C THR A 268 29.77 -9.90 10.29
N CYS A 269 28.98 -8.85 10.56
CA CYS A 269 29.46 -7.47 10.49
C CYS A 269 30.21 -7.01 11.74
N VAL A 270 30.09 -7.73 12.87
CA VAL A 270 30.80 -7.42 14.12
C VAL A 270 32.12 -8.20 14.24
N ALA A 271 32.27 -9.29 13.48
CA ALA A 271 33.47 -10.10 13.44
C ALA A 271 34.51 -9.66 12.38
N SER A 272 34.18 -8.66 11.56
CA SER A 272 35.08 -8.00 10.59
C SER A 272 35.44 -6.60 11.08
#